data_AF-A0A9X2Q8F1-F1
#
_entry.id   AF-A0A9X2Q8F1-F1
#
_cell.length_a   1.000
_cell.length_b   1.000
_cell.length_c   1.000
_cell.angle_alpha   90.00
_cell.angle_beta   90.00
_cell.angle_gamma   90.00
#
_symmetry.space_group_name_H-M   'P 1'
#
loop_
_entity.id
_entity.type
_entity.pdbx_description
1 polymer ?
#
loop_
_entity_poly.entity_id
_entity_poly.type
_entity_poly.pdbx_seq_one_letter_code
_entity_poly.pdbx_strand_id
1 'polypeptide(L)' 'MPGLTYPFVFECEECGTEATVTRAEARDLYPNPDSLTAVDMVLEQVKEWTQGARGAYCPDCIEARD' A
#
# COMPACT_ATOMS: atom_id res chain seq x y z
N MET A 1 -20.84 2.11 7.04
CA MET A 1 -19.68 2.26 6.13
C MET A 1 -19.45 0.91 5.49
N PRO A 2 -19.60 0.75 4.17
CA PRO A 2 -19.22 -0.50 3.53
C PRO A 2 -17.75 -0.75 3.88
N GLY A 3 -17.48 -1.88 4.53
CA GLY A 3 -16.14 -2.23 4.98
C GLY A 3 -15.20 -2.31 3.78
N LEU A 4 -13.98 -1.83 3.97
CA LEU A 4 -12.87 -2.04 3.04
C LEU A 4 -12.84 -3.52 2.63
N THR A 5 -13.02 -3.78 1.33
CA THR A 5 -13.08 -5.16 0.82
C THR A 5 -11.69 -5.54 0.33
N TYR A 6 -11.00 -6.35 1.12
CA TYR A 6 -9.70 -6.90 0.77
C TYR A 6 -9.81 -7.91 -0.39
N PRO A 7 -8.73 -8.07 -1.20
CA PRO A 7 -7.46 -7.34 -1.12
C PRO A 7 -7.51 -5.95 -1.78
N PHE A 8 -6.61 -5.06 -1.35
CA PHE A 8 -6.34 -3.79 -2.05
C PHE A 8 -5.21 -3.99 -3.05
N VAL A 9 -5.40 -3.55 -4.28
CA VAL A 9 -4.36 -3.54 -5.32
C VAL A 9 -3.96 -2.11 -5.59
N PHE A 10 -2.67 -1.83 -5.49
CA PHE A 10 -2.05 -0.56 -5.82
C PHE A 10 -1.18 -0.76 -7.05
N GLU A 11 -1.27 0.15 -8.01
CA GLU A 11 -0.42 0.18 -9.19
C GLU A 11 0.60 1.31 -9.03
N CYS A 12 1.84 1.06 -9.41
CA CYS A 12 2.89 2.08 -9.39
C CYS A 12 2.71 3.00 -10.59
N GLU A 13 2.61 4.31 -10.31
CA GLU A 13 2.42 5.33 -11.34
C GLU A 13 3.57 5.41 -12.37
N GLU A 14 4.78 4.97 -12.02
CA GLU A 14 5.96 5.09 -12.90
C GLU A 14 6.18 3.88 -13.81
N CYS A 15 5.96 2.67 -13.29
CA CYS A 15 6.31 1.42 -14.00
C CYS A 15 5.16 0.43 -14.15
N GLY A 16 3.99 0.70 -13.57
CA GLY A 16 2.84 -0.19 -13.60
C GLY A 16 2.99 -1.47 -12.76
N THR A 17 4.06 -1.60 -11.96
CA THR A 17 4.18 -2.70 -10.99
C THR A 17 2.98 -2.65 -10.05
N GLU A 18 2.46 -3.82 -9.64
CA GLU A 18 1.34 -3.91 -8.71
C GLU A 18 1.80 -4.38 -7.32
N ALA A 19 1.26 -3.77 -6.27
CA ALA A 19 1.33 -4.24 -4.90
C ALA A 19 -0.06 -4.64 -4.40
N THR A 20 -0.14 -5.83 -3.81
CA THR A 20 -1.37 -6.29 -3.16
C THR A 20 -1.22 -6.17 -1.65
N VAL A 21 -2.17 -5.51 -1.00
CA VAL A 21 -2.31 -5.42 0.46
C VAL A 21 -3.44 -6.34 0.90
N THR A 22 -3.09 -7.31 1.74
CA THR A 22 -4.03 -8.30 2.29
C THR A 22 -4.51 -7.92 3.68
N ARG A 23 -5.63 -8.50 4.10
CA ARG A 23 -6.18 -8.28 5.45
C ARG A 23 -5.27 -8.82 6.55
N ALA A 24 -4.49 -9.87 6.24
CA ALA A 24 -3.55 -10.45 7.18
C ALA A 24 -2.44 -9.45 7.53
N GLU A 25 -1.79 -8.88 6.52
CA GLU A 25 -0.75 -7.85 6.70
C GLU A 25 -1.29 -6.64 7.48
N ALA A 26 -2.50 -6.18 7.14
CA ALA A 26 -3.14 -5.06 7.82
C ALA A 26 -3.43 -5.36 9.31
N ARG A 27 -3.80 -6.61 9.63
CA ARG A 27 -4.07 -7.05 11.00
C ARG A 27 -2.82 -7.14 11.85
N ASP A 28 -1.69 -7.49 11.25
CA ASP A 28 -0.41 -7.55 11.96
C ASP A 28 0.13 -6.15 12.33
N LEU A 29 -0.24 -5.12 11.56
CA LEU A 29 0.25 -3.75 11.77
C LEU A 29 -0.70 -2.83 12.52
N TYR A 30 -2.02 -3.02 12.43
CA TYR A 30 -2.98 -2.09 13.04
C TYR A 30 -4.15 -2.80 13.75
N PRO A 31 -4.60 -2.31 14.92
CA PRO A 31 -5.70 -2.92 15.67
C PRO A 31 -7.01 -3.01 14.89
N ASN A 32 -7.26 -2.05 13.99
CA ASN A 32 -8.40 -2.07 13.09
C ASN A 32 -7.93 -2.36 11.65
N PRO A 33 -7.84 -3.63 11.24
CA PRO A 33 -7.38 -3.99 9.90
C PRO A 33 -8.26 -3.37 8.83
N ASP A 34 -9.56 -3.16 9.08
CA ASP A 34 -10.49 -2.67 8.06
C ASP A 34 -10.51 -1.12 7.97
N SER A 35 -9.42 -0.45 8.35
CA SER A 35 -9.23 1.00 8.23
C SER A 35 -8.22 1.36 7.15
N LEU A 36 -8.40 2.54 6.51
CA LEU A 36 -7.46 3.02 5.49
C LEU A 36 -6.05 3.17 6.04
N THR A 37 -5.93 3.60 7.30
CA THR A 37 -4.64 3.68 8.00
C THR A 37 -3.91 2.33 8.06
N ALA A 38 -4.63 1.23 8.25
CA ALA A 38 -4.01 -0.10 8.23
C ALA A 38 -3.48 -0.46 6.83
N VAL A 39 -4.22 -0.10 5.77
CA VAL A 39 -3.80 -0.31 4.38
C VAL A 39 -2.56 0.55 4.05
N ASP A 40 -2.57 1.83 4.42
CA ASP A 40 -1.46 2.75 4.19
C ASP A 40 -0.19 2.28 4.92
N MET A 41 -0.32 1.86 6.19
CA MET A 41 0.84 1.35 6.92
C MET A 41 1.42 0.06 6.33
N VAL A 42 0.60 -0.83 5.77
CA VAL A 42 1.14 -2.01 5.05
C VAL A 42 1.89 -1.57 3.79
N LEU A 43 1.30 -0.64 3.04
CA LEU A 43 1.90 -0.13 1.82
C LEU A 43 3.25 0.53 2.11
N GLU A 44 3.35 1.37 3.14
CA GLU A 44 4.59 2.04 3.52
C GLU A 44 5.60 1.13 4.24
N GLN A 45 5.18 0.34 5.22
CA GLN A 45 6.11 -0.38 6.11
C GLN A 45 6.44 -1.81 5.67
N VAL A 46 5.55 -2.46 4.92
CA VAL A 46 5.75 -3.85 4.48
C VAL A 46 6.13 -3.91 3.01
N LYS A 47 5.51 -3.08 2.18
CA LYS A 47 5.83 -3.02 0.75
C LYS A 47 6.95 -2.03 0.45
N GLU A 48 7.22 -1.07 1.35
CA GLU A 48 8.18 0.01 1.15
C GLU A 48 7.74 0.96 0.00
N TRP A 49 6.44 1.04 -0.23
CA TRP A 49 5.85 1.91 -1.23
C TRP A 49 5.53 3.27 -0.62
N THR A 50 5.73 4.33 -1.39
CA THR A 50 5.40 5.68 -0.95
C THR A 50 4.12 6.15 -1.62
N GLN A 51 3.18 6.69 -0.83
CA GLN A 51 2.06 7.44 -1.39
C GLN A 51 2.46 8.89 -1.65
N GLY A 52 2.33 9.33 -2.90
CA GLY A 52 2.52 10.71 -3.31
C GLY A 52 1.21 11.38 -3.72
N ALA A 53 1.30 12.67 -4.08
CA ALA A 53 0.13 13.46 -4.46
C ALA A 53 -0.61 12.95 -5.71
N ARG A 54 0.04 12.11 -6.54
CA ARG A 54 -0.51 11.59 -7.79
C ARG A 54 -0.87 10.10 -7.73
N GLY A 55 -0.40 9.36 -6.74
CA GLY A 55 -0.62 7.92 -6.64
C GLY A 55 0.44 7.22 -5.81
N ALA A 56 0.55 5.90 -5.97
CA ALA A 56 1.50 5.08 -5.24
C ALA A 56 2.78 4.85 -6.08
N TYR A 57 3.92 4.78 -5.41
CA TYR A 57 5.23 4.62 -6.04
C TYR A 57 5.95 3.42 -5.41
N CYS A 58 6.43 2.49 -6.24
CA CYS A 58 7.17 1.32 -5.79
C CYS A 58 8.61 1.68 -5.42
N PRO A 59 9.25 0.93 -4.50
CA PRO A 59 10.62 1.18 -4.08
C PRO A 59 11.60 1.16 -5.25
N ASP A 60 11.45 0.25 -6.21
CA ASP A 60 12.33 0.16 -7.38
C ASP A 60 12.38 1.45 -8.21
N CYS A 61 11.26 2.17 -8.31
CA CYS A 61 11.20 3.43 -9.06
C CYS A 61 11.60 4.65 -8.24
N ILE A 62 11.48 4.57 -6.92
CA ILE A 62 11.94 5.62 -6.01
C ILE A 62 13.46 5.56 -5.89
N GLU A 63 14.04 4.38 -5.70
CA GLU A 63 15.49 4.19 -5.59
C GLU A 63 16.22 4.50 -6.91
N ALA A 64 15.59 4.27 -8.07
CA ALA A 64 16.16 4.64 -9.37
C ALA A 64 16.26 6.17 -9.62
N ARG A 65 15.71 7.00 -8.72
CA ARG A 65 15.72 8.47 -8.84
C ARG A 65 16.79 9.18 -8.00
N ASP A 66 17.55 8.47 -7.16
CA ASP A 66 18.64 9.03 -6.33
C ASP A 66 20.03 8.82 -6.96
#